data_AF-A0AAW0M1F2-F1
#
_entry.id   AF-A0AAW0M1F2-F1
#
_cell.length_a   1.000
_cell.length_b   1.000
_cell.length_c   1.000
_cell.angle_alpha   90.00
_cell.angle_beta   90.00
_cell.angle_gamma   90.00
#
_symmetry.space_group_name_H-M   'P 1'
#
loop_
_entity.id
_entity.type
_entity.pdbx_description
1 polymer ?
#
loop_
_entity_poly.entity_id
_entity_poly.type
_entity_poly.pdbx_seq_one_letter_code
_entity_poly.pdbx_strand_id
1 'polypeptide(L)'
;MKAFLGLSFLILLLAKDALCSPREQWLLKFLEKLKAKVASSPTKPLLVTMLMESHARNERVFNPIEYGADPTGTKDSSDAILKALGYAFQLRSGLELLPGISDFGGVVIDLQGGNYKISKPIRFPSSGGGNIVGILVQRGHETFISSCFLGQHSTTGEDKNERNFSGTAIDLASNDNAVTDVAIFSAAIGIVLRGQANILTGVHCYNKASFFGGIGILEKLGGYSQTRIDNCYLDYNSIVMEDPVQVHVSNGFFYGDATVVLKSIKTKQFSSGPGQNMVPIITLDGQFTDIDQVVIDRNNVNGLSLKSTVGKLRVAGNGTMWVTDFSSMLLFPNRISHLQYSFYTQREPKFTAHAVTNVSNNVVVVESETIIKWSGP
;
A
#
# COMPACT_ATOMS: atom_id res chain seq x y z
N MET A 1 -59.14 30.69 -18.16
CA MET A 1 -59.62 29.30 -17.92
C MET A 1 -58.81 28.38 -18.82
N LYS A 2 -58.04 27.38 -18.39
CA LYS A 2 -57.68 26.80 -17.09
C LYS A 2 -56.23 26.30 -17.23
N ALA A 3 -55.43 26.48 -16.18
CA ALA A 3 -54.14 25.82 -16.01
C ALA A 3 -54.36 24.35 -15.61
N PHE A 4 -53.47 23.44 -16.00
CA PHE A 4 -53.23 22.21 -15.25
C PHE A 4 -51.75 21.79 -15.34
N LEU A 5 -51.11 21.82 -14.18
CA LEU A 5 -49.86 21.17 -13.81
C LEU A 5 -50.08 19.65 -13.86
N GLY A 6 -49.12 18.90 -14.40
CA GLY A 6 -49.13 17.43 -14.40
C GLY A 6 -47.76 16.88 -14.04
N LEU A 7 -47.52 16.74 -12.74
CA LEU A 7 -46.44 15.96 -12.15
C LEU A 7 -46.76 14.46 -12.38
N SER A 8 -45.79 13.64 -12.82
CA SER A 8 -45.95 12.19 -12.71
C SER A 8 -44.65 11.52 -12.28
N PHE A 9 -44.77 10.82 -11.16
CA PHE A 9 -43.79 9.97 -10.50
C PHE A 9 -43.47 8.74 -11.37
N LEU A 10 -42.21 8.29 -11.33
CA LEU A 10 -41.82 6.95 -11.73
C LEU A 10 -41.76 6.07 -10.47
N ILE A 11 -42.71 5.14 -10.34
CA ILE A 11 -42.74 4.10 -9.31
C ILE A 11 -42.05 2.86 -9.90
N LEU A 12 -40.95 2.43 -9.28
CA LEU A 12 -40.31 1.14 -9.57
C LEU A 12 -40.93 0.07 -8.65
N LEU A 13 -41.71 -0.84 -9.22
CA LEU A 13 -42.26 -2.02 -8.55
C LEU A 13 -41.26 -3.17 -8.64
N LEU A 14 -40.76 -3.63 -7.49
CA LEU A 14 -40.00 -4.88 -7.36
C LEU A 14 -40.96 -6.04 -7.08
N ALA A 15 -41.02 -7.00 -8.00
CA ALA A 15 -41.70 -8.28 -7.82
C ALA A 15 -40.75 -9.28 -7.14
N LYS A 16 -41.29 -10.01 -6.17
CA LYS A 16 -40.65 -11.11 -5.44
C LYS A 16 -41.41 -12.38 -5.82
N ASP A 17 -40.71 -13.45 -6.17
CA ASP A 17 -41.21 -14.81 -5.99
C ASP A 17 -40.06 -15.79 -5.75
N ALA A 18 -40.33 -16.70 -4.82
CA ALA A 18 -39.48 -17.79 -4.38
C ALA A 18 -39.95 -19.10 -5.04
N LEU A 19 -39.05 -20.05 -5.31
CA LEU A 19 -39.13 -21.42 -4.75
C LEU A 19 -38.03 -22.37 -5.28
N CYS A 20 -37.45 -23.08 -4.30
CA CYS A 20 -36.79 -24.39 -4.24
C CYS A 20 -36.18 -25.06 -5.48
N SER A 21 -34.96 -25.57 -5.27
CA SER A 21 -34.36 -26.65 -6.07
C SER A 21 -34.02 -27.88 -5.19
N PRO A 22 -33.92 -29.10 -5.77
CA PRO A 22 -33.85 -30.40 -5.07
C PRO A 22 -32.64 -30.63 -4.14
N ARG A 23 -31.73 -29.66 -4.00
CA ARG A 23 -30.47 -29.78 -3.26
C ARG A 23 -30.65 -29.73 -1.73
N GLU A 24 -31.77 -29.19 -1.24
CA GLU A 24 -32.06 -29.06 0.19
C GLU A 24 -32.57 -30.36 0.84
N GLN A 25 -33.18 -31.27 0.06
CA GLN A 25 -33.65 -32.56 0.59
C GLN A 25 -32.50 -33.54 0.87
N TRP A 26 -31.36 -33.38 0.19
CA TRP A 26 -30.15 -34.18 0.45
C TRP A 26 -29.40 -33.72 1.71
N LEU A 27 -29.34 -32.40 1.95
CA LEU A 27 -28.72 -31.79 3.14
C LEU A 27 -29.45 -32.16 4.44
N LEU A 28 -30.78 -32.23 4.42
CA LEU A 28 -31.55 -32.64 5.60
C LEU A 28 -31.36 -34.14 5.94
N LYS A 29 -31.33 -35.03 4.93
CA LYS A 29 -31.03 -36.46 5.13
C LYS A 29 -29.60 -36.71 5.62
N PHE A 30 -28.65 -35.85 5.23
CA PHE A 30 -27.26 -35.91 5.71
C PHE A 30 -27.13 -35.44 7.17
N LEU A 31 -27.85 -34.37 7.54
CA LEU A 31 -27.86 -33.84 8.91
C LEU A 31 -28.52 -34.81 9.92
N GLU A 32 -29.54 -35.57 9.52
CA GLU A 32 -30.11 -36.62 10.39
C GLU A 32 -29.14 -37.78 10.66
N LYS A 33 -28.36 -38.20 9.65
CA LYS A 33 -27.32 -39.24 9.82
C LYS A 33 -26.18 -38.78 10.73
N LEU A 34 -25.85 -37.49 10.71
CA LEU A 34 -24.86 -36.90 11.62
C LEU A 34 -25.37 -36.83 13.06
N LYS A 35 -26.65 -36.46 13.28
CA LYS A 35 -27.24 -36.43 14.62
C LYS A 35 -27.37 -37.81 15.26
N ALA A 36 -27.67 -38.85 14.47
CA ALA A 36 -27.71 -40.24 14.95
C ALA A 36 -26.33 -40.77 15.40
N LYS A 37 -25.22 -40.22 14.85
CA LYS A 37 -23.85 -40.66 15.13
C LYS A 37 -23.21 -39.96 16.34
N VAL A 38 -23.81 -38.86 16.80
CA VAL A 38 -23.35 -38.10 17.98
C VAL A 38 -24.08 -38.53 19.27
N ALA A 39 -25.24 -39.18 19.15
CA ALA A 39 -26.05 -39.63 20.30
C ALA A 39 -25.57 -40.92 20.99
N SER A 40 -24.48 -41.55 20.52
CA SER A 40 -23.99 -42.82 21.09
C SER A 40 -22.51 -42.74 21.51
N SER A 41 -22.23 -42.22 22.69
CA SER A 41 -21.15 -42.74 23.56
C SER A 41 -21.28 -42.19 24.99
N PRO A 42 -21.06 -43.02 26.03
CA PRO A 42 -21.46 -42.71 27.40
C PRO A 42 -20.34 -42.05 28.24
N THR A 43 -20.80 -41.25 29.20
CA THR A 43 -20.07 -40.49 30.22
C THR A 43 -19.62 -41.34 31.43
N LYS A 44 -18.50 -40.97 32.07
CA LYS A 44 -18.32 -40.95 33.56
C LYS A 44 -17.09 -40.11 34.00
N PRO A 45 -17.00 -39.65 35.28
CA PRO A 45 -16.36 -38.37 35.66
C PRO A 45 -15.12 -38.44 36.60
N LEU A 46 -14.51 -37.26 36.84
CA LEU A 46 -13.50 -36.83 37.85
C LEU A 46 -12.06 -37.36 37.61
N LEU A 47 -10.95 -36.63 37.82
CA LEU A 47 -10.57 -35.63 38.83
C LEU A 47 -9.34 -34.82 38.31
N VAL A 48 -9.15 -33.62 38.82
CA VAL A 48 -8.05 -32.65 38.58
C VAL A 48 -6.65 -33.27 38.60
N THR A 49 -5.80 -32.97 37.59
CA THR A 49 -4.35 -32.73 37.78
C THR A 49 -3.81 -31.92 36.58
N MET A 50 -3.10 -30.83 36.88
CA MET A 50 -2.28 -30.05 35.95
C MET A 50 -1.25 -30.95 35.27
N LEU A 51 -1.32 -31.11 33.95
CA LEU A 51 -0.14 -31.35 33.11
C LEU A 51 -0.37 -30.71 31.75
N MET A 52 0.56 -29.84 31.36
CA MET A 52 0.66 -29.34 30.00
C MET A 52 1.01 -30.52 29.09
N GLU A 53 0.11 -30.86 28.17
CA GLU A 53 0.46 -31.77 27.08
C GLU A 53 0.93 -30.94 25.87
N SER A 54 2.22 -31.11 25.60
CA SER A 54 2.92 -30.69 24.42
C SER A 54 2.27 -31.29 23.17
N HIS A 55 1.72 -30.42 22.32
CA HIS A 55 1.74 -30.62 20.89
C HIS A 55 2.75 -29.62 20.34
N ALA A 56 3.63 -30.06 19.44
CA ALA A 56 4.68 -29.26 18.82
C ALA A 56 4.06 -28.04 18.09
N ARG A 57 3.82 -26.97 18.85
CA ARG A 57 3.46 -25.65 18.36
C ARG A 57 4.76 -24.91 18.09
N ASN A 58 4.77 -24.11 17.03
CA ASN A 58 5.88 -23.21 16.76
C ASN A 58 5.96 -22.22 17.95
N GLU A 59 6.89 -22.43 18.89
CA GLU A 59 6.91 -21.80 20.23
C GLU A 59 6.99 -20.26 20.20
N ARG A 60 7.15 -19.65 19.03
CA ARG A 60 7.31 -18.21 18.82
C ARG A 60 6.13 -17.57 18.08
N VAL A 61 5.04 -18.30 17.86
CA VAL A 61 3.81 -17.77 17.26
C VAL A 61 2.73 -17.67 18.33
N PHE A 62 2.27 -16.46 18.59
CA PHE A 62 1.28 -16.13 19.61
C PHE A 62 -0.02 -15.73 18.94
N ASN A 63 -1.07 -16.50 19.19
CA ASN A 63 -2.39 -16.24 18.62
C ASN A 63 -3.23 -15.45 19.62
N PRO A 64 -3.60 -14.17 19.38
CA PRO A 64 -4.37 -13.38 20.34
C PRO A 64 -5.70 -14.01 20.76
N ILE A 65 -6.31 -14.86 19.94
CA ILE A 65 -7.49 -15.65 20.31
C ILE A 65 -7.23 -16.48 21.58
N GLU A 66 -6.05 -17.08 21.70
CA GLU A 66 -5.63 -17.86 22.89
C GLU A 66 -5.53 -16.99 24.15
N TYR A 67 -5.43 -15.67 23.97
CA TYR A 67 -5.36 -14.67 25.04
C TYR A 67 -6.68 -13.94 25.26
N GLY A 68 -7.75 -14.34 24.55
CA GLY A 68 -9.09 -13.80 24.69
C GLY A 68 -9.51 -12.79 23.63
N ALA A 69 -8.77 -12.68 22.51
CA ALA A 69 -9.18 -11.83 21.40
C ALA A 69 -10.43 -12.40 20.73
N ASP A 70 -11.32 -11.51 20.29
CA ASP A 70 -12.57 -11.87 19.62
C ASP A 70 -12.39 -11.73 18.10
N PRO A 71 -12.27 -12.84 17.34
CA PRO A 71 -12.09 -12.82 15.90
C PRO A 71 -13.38 -12.49 15.12
N THR A 72 -14.48 -12.18 15.82
CA THR A 72 -15.75 -11.76 15.18
C THR A 72 -15.88 -10.24 15.06
N GLY A 73 -15.07 -9.47 15.78
CA GLY A 73 -15.09 -8.01 15.79
C GLY A 73 -16.18 -7.41 16.68
N THR A 74 -16.90 -8.24 17.43
CA THR A 74 -17.98 -7.80 18.32
C THR A 74 -17.43 -7.13 19.57
N LYS A 75 -16.36 -7.68 20.13
CA LYS A 75 -15.71 -7.22 21.37
C LYS A 75 -14.32 -6.68 21.11
N ASP A 76 -13.90 -5.77 21.98
CA ASP A 76 -12.56 -5.23 21.95
C ASP A 76 -11.51 -6.31 22.25
N SER A 77 -10.48 -6.37 21.41
CA SER A 77 -9.39 -7.34 21.46
C SER A 77 -8.05 -6.72 21.90
N SER A 78 -8.02 -5.42 22.24
CA SER A 78 -6.77 -4.73 22.57
C SER A 78 -6.06 -5.36 23.77
N ASP A 79 -6.78 -5.68 24.85
CA ASP A 79 -6.19 -6.25 26.06
C ASP A 79 -5.65 -7.66 25.81
N ALA A 80 -6.32 -8.45 24.97
CA ALA A 80 -5.86 -9.78 24.60
C ALA A 80 -4.60 -9.74 23.73
N ILE A 81 -4.53 -8.80 22.78
CA ILE A 81 -3.33 -8.57 21.97
C ILE A 81 -2.15 -8.10 22.84
N LEU A 82 -2.39 -7.15 23.75
CA LEU A 82 -1.39 -6.70 24.73
C LEU A 82 -0.91 -7.83 25.64
N LYS A 83 -1.83 -8.72 26.04
CA LYS A 83 -1.49 -9.90 26.82
C LYS A 83 -0.61 -10.86 26.02
N ALA A 84 -0.98 -11.18 24.78
CA ALA A 84 -0.18 -12.00 23.87
C ALA A 84 1.24 -11.42 23.69
N LEU A 85 1.34 -10.11 23.50
CA LEU A 85 2.60 -9.36 23.43
C LEU A 85 3.42 -9.48 24.72
N GLY A 86 2.79 -9.36 25.88
CA GLY A 86 3.46 -9.53 27.17
C GLY A 86 4.14 -10.90 27.32
N TYR A 87 3.49 -11.97 26.82
CA TYR A 87 4.08 -13.32 26.82
C TYR A 87 5.16 -13.47 25.74
N ALA A 88 4.92 -12.93 24.53
CA ALA A 88 5.91 -12.90 23.45
C ALA A 88 7.26 -12.32 23.89
N PHE A 89 7.24 -11.24 24.66
CA PHE A 89 8.44 -10.55 25.13
C PHE A 89 9.21 -11.29 26.24
N GLN A 90 8.66 -12.37 26.78
CA GLN A 90 9.38 -13.26 27.71
C GLN A 90 10.31 -14.22 26.95
N LEU A 91 10.06 -14.48 25.66
CA LEU A 91 10.85 -15.40 24.84
C LEU A 91 12.11 -14.74 24.26
N ARG A 92 13.06 -14.42 25.14
CA ARG A 92 14.41 -13.99 24.73
C ARG A 92 15.18 -15.20 24.21
N SER A 93 15.85 -15.10 23.05
CA SER A 93 16.71 -16.18 22.54
C SER A 93 18.03 -16.29 23.32
N GLY A 94 18.33 -15.32 24.19
CA GLY A 94 19.60 -15.20 24.91
C GLY A 94 20.74 -14.68 24.03
N LEU A 95 20.51 -14.58 22.73
CA LEU A 95 21.38 -13.90 21.78
C LEU A 95 21.03 -12.43 21.73
N GLU A 96 22.01 -11.63 21.35
CA GLU A 96 21.81 -10.22 21.05
C GLU A 96 22.04 -9.98 19.56
N LEU A 97 21.13 -9.22 18.92
CA LEU A 97 21.34 -8.80 17.54
C LEU A 97 22.46 -7.75 17.45
N LEU A 98 22.56 -6.93 18.49
CA LEU A 98 23.58 -5.90 18.75
C LEU A 98 23.70 -5.71 20.27
N PRO A 99 24.78 -5.12 20.80
CA PRO A 99 24.95 -4.90 22.24
C PRO A 99 23.74 -4.20 22.89
N GLY A 100 23.10 -4.87 23.84
CA GLY A 100 21.90 -4.38 24.55
C GLY A 100 20.57 -4.58 23.81
N ILE A 101 20.56 -5.25 22.66
CA ILE A 101 19.37 -5.60 21.87
C ILE A 101 19.18 -7.10 21.89
N SER A 102 18.30 -7.58 22.77
CA SER A 102 17.94 -9.00 22.79
C SER A 102 17.28 -9.41 21.47
N ASP A 103 17.76 -10.52 20.91
CA ASP A 103 17.11 -11.20 19.80
C ASP A 103 15.90 -12.00 20.34
N PHE A 104 14.73 -11.76 19.76
CA PHE A 104 13.53 -12.52 20.09
C PHE A 104 13.33 -13.73 19.16
N GLY A 105 14.20 -13.92 18.16
CA GLY A 105 14.17 -15.10 17.29
C GLY A 105 12.95 -15.16 16.38
N GLY A 106 12.41 -14.00 15.99
CA GLY A 106 11.26 -13.90 15.08
C GLY A 106 9.92 -14.25 15.73
N VAL A 107 9.58 -13.56 16.83
CA VAL A 107 8.26 -13.73 17.44
C VAL A 107 7.19 -13.11 16.55
N VAL A 108 6.10 -13.86 16.36
CA VAL A 108 4.97 -13.47 15.53
C VAL A 108 3.72 -13.39 16.41
N ILE A 109 3.05 -12.24 16.39
CA ILE A 109 1.65 -12.17 16.82
C ILE A 109 0.79 -12.51 15.60
N ASP A 110 0.29 -13.74 15.54
CA ASP A 110 -0.51 -14.23 14.40
C ASP A 110 -1.99 -14.08 14.73
N LEU A 111 -2.67 -13.18 14.01
CA LEU A 111 -4.10 -12.99 14.17
C LEU A 111 -4.92 -14.12 13.54
N GLN A 112 -4.31 -15.05 12.79
CA GLN A 112 -4.95 -16.20 12.16
C GLN A 112 -6.13 -15.87 11.22
N GLY A 113 -6.33 -14.59 10.90
CA GLY A 113 -7.52 -14.07 10.21
C GLY A 113 -8.70 -13.80 11.15
N GLY A 114 -9.76 -13.18 10.63
CA GLY A 114 -10.94 -12.75 11.40
C GLY A 114 -11.03 -11.25 11.58
N ASN A 115 -12.14 -10.78 12.16
CA ASN A 115 -12.39 -9.38 12.47
C ASN A 115 -12.00 -9.11 13.92
N TYR A 116 -11.09 -8.17 14.18
CA TYR A 116 -10.68 -7.83 15.54
C TYR A 116 -10.91 -6.34 15.80
N LYS A 117 -11.76 -6.01 16.76
CA LYS A 117 -11.96 -4.62 17.18
C LYS A 117 -10.83 -4.21 18.11
N ILE A 118 -10.12 -3.13 17.80
CA ILE A 118 -9.02 -2.58 18.60
C ILE A 118 -9.36 -1.13 18.94
N SER A 119 -9.60 -0.82 20.21
CA SER A 119 -9.95 0.54 20.67
C SER A 119 -8.93 1.17 21.62
N LYS A 120 -7.88 0.44 22.00
CA LYS A 120 -6.75 0.94 22.79
C LYS A 120 -5.43 0.82 22.01
N PRO A 121 -4.47 1.74 22.22
CA PRO A 121 -3.15 1.64 21.62
C PRO A 121 -2.44 0.34 22.00
N ILE A 122 -1.90 -0.38 21.01
CA ILE A 122 -1.07 -1.56 21.22
C ILE A 122 0.38 -1.09 21.44
N ARG A 123 0.85 -1.10 22.70
CA ARG A 123 2.18 -0.64 23.09
C ARG A 123 3.11 -1.82 23.37
N PHE A 124 4.26 -1.82 22.73
CA PHE A 124 5.32 -2.80 22.97
C PHE A 124 6.08 -2.47 24.27
N PRO A 125 6.52 -3.46 25.05
CA PRO A 125 7.32 -3.25 26.26
C PRO A 125 8.62 -2.45 25.99
N SER A 126 8.95 -1.53 26.89
CA SER A 126 10.13 -0.64 26.77
C SER A 126 11.47 -1.34 26.95
N SER A 127 11.50 -2.66 27.20
CA SER A 127 12.70 -3.43 27.47
C SER A 127 13.63 -3.59 26.26
N GLY A 128 13.18 -3.20 25.06
CA GLY A 128 13.94 -3.31 23.81
C GLY A 128 14.04 -4.75 23.29
N GLY A 129 14.28 -4.86 21.98
CA GLY A 129 14.60 -6.08 21.23
C GLY A 129 14.09 -6.01 19.78
N GLY A 130 14.74 -6.75 18.89
CA GLY A 130 14.47 -6.73 17.44
C GLY A 130 13.72 -7.97 16.96
N ASN A 131 13.39 -8.01 15.65
CA ASN A 131 12.68 -9.12 14.99
C ASN A 131 11.24 -9.38 15.49
N ILE A 132 10.43 -8.31 15.58
CA ILE A 132 8.99 -8.42 15.85
C ILE A 132 8.23 -7.88 14.63
N VAL A 133 7.30 -8.69 14.12
CA VAL A 133 6.31 -8.24 13.13
C VAL A 133 5.10 -7.70 13.90
N GLY A 134 4.82 -6.41 13.76
CA GLY A 134 3.85 -5.68 14.57
C GLY A 134 2.40 -6.17 14.40
N ILE A 135 2.00 -6.57 13.19
CA ILE A 135 0.75 -7.28 12.90
C ILE A 135 1.02 -8.13 11.65
N LEU A 136 0.81 -9.44 11.71
CA LEU A 136 0.88 -10.32 10.54
C LEU A 136 -0.51 -10.87 10.22
N VAL A 137 -0.94 -10.67 8.97
CA VAL A 137 -2.19 -11.23 8.44
C VAL A 137 -1.84 -12.23 7.34
N GLN A 138 -1.88 -13.53 7.65
CA GLN A 138 -1.51 -14.59 6.68
C GLN A 138 -2.68 -15.17 5.90
N ARG A 139 -3.88 -15.14 6.48
CA ARG A 139 -5.08 -15.80 5.98
C ARG A 139 -6.30 -14.96 6.27
N GLY A 140 -7.38 -15.23 5.54
CA GLY A 140 -8.64 -14.50 5.62
C GLY A 140 -8.89 -13.65 4.39
N HIS A 141 -10.16 -13.36 4.13
CA HIS A 141 -10.61 -12.32 3.21
C HIS A 141 -11.18 -11.22 4.10
N GLU A 142 -10.77 -9.96 3.89
CA GLU A 142 -11.26 -8.79 4.65
C GLU A 142 -10.83 -8.71 6.13
N THR A 143 -9.61 -8.22 6.37
CA THR A 143 -9.15 -7.77 7.71
C THR A 143 -9.11 -6.25 7.78
N PHE A 144 -9.60 -5.65 8.87
CA PHE A 144 -9.53 -4.21 9.11
C PHE A 144 -8.53 -3.90 10.23
N ILE A 145 -7.51 -3.09 9.94
CA ILE A 145 -6.58 -2.54 10.94
C ILE A 145 -6.80 -1.04 10.97
N SER A 146 -7.31 -0.50 12.06
CA SER A 146 -7.64 0.92 12.08
C SER A 146 -7.40 1.64 13.39
N SER A 147 -7.26 2.96 13.29
CA SER A 147 -7.28 3.90 14.44
C SER A 147 -6.24 3.56 15.51
N CYS A 148 -5.02 3.21 15.09
CA CYS A 148 -3.98 2.74 15.99
C CYS A 148 -2.59 3.33 15.69
N PHE A 149 -1.70 3.14 16.66
CA PHE A 149 -0.31 3.58 16.61
C PHE A 149 0.57 2.33 16.73
N LEU A 150 1.48 2.12 15.79
CA LEU A 150 2.37 0.94 15.75
C LEU A 150 3.83 1.36 15.66
N GLY A 151 4.69 0.76 16.48
CA GLY A 151 6.12 1.00 16.40
C GLY A 151 6.98 0.10 17.29
N GLN A 152 8.25 -0.05 16.90
CA GLN A 152 9.25 -0.82 17.64
C GLN A 152 9.66 -0.15 18.96
N HIS A 153 9.74 1.19 18.97
CA HIS A 153 10.20 2.01 20.09
C HIS A 153 9.33 3.27 20.24
N SER A 154 8.96 3.61 21.47
CA SER A 154 8.30 4.91 21.73
C SER A 154 9.25 6.05 21.38
N THR A 155 8.87 6.87 20.42
CA THR A 155 9.62 8.06 20.00
C THR A 155 8.68 9.14 19.50
N THR A 156 9.11 10.40 19.60
CA THR A 156 8.43 11.58 19.05
C THR A 156 9.13 12.14 17.81
N GLY A 157 10.05 11.36 17.19
CA GLY A 157 10.90 11.79 16.09
C GLY A 157 12.34 12.05 16.53
N GLU A 158 13.25 12.14 15.56
CA GLU A 158 14.70 12.39 15.77
C GLU A 158 15.38 11.41 16.73
N ASP A 159 14.94 10.14 16.73
CA ASP A 159 15.56 9.13 17.57
C ASP A 159 17.01 8.89 17.12
N LYS A 160 17.97 9.04 18.05
CA LYS A 160 19.39 8.80 17.80
C LYS A 160 19.66 7.38 17.29
N ASN A 161 18.77 6.43 17.59
CA ASN A 161 18.86 5.04 17.18
C ASN A 161 18.04 4.70 15.93
N GLU A 162 17.47 5.67 15.22
CA GLU A 162 16.60 5.44 14.06
C GLU A 162 17.21 4.53 12.99
N ARG A 163 18.52 4.67 12.75
CA ARG A 163 19.29 3.82 11.82
C ARG A 163 19.20 2.32 12.14
N ASN A 164 18.92 1.98 13.39
CA ASN A 164 18.88 0.62 13.91
C ASN A 164 17.46 0.07 14.03
N PHE A 165 16.43 0.83 13.67
CA PHE A 165 15.08 0.30 13.52
C PHE A 165 15.11 -0.84 12.49
N SER A 166 14.46 -1.95 12.83
CA SER A 166 14.54 -3.24 12.12
C SER A 166 13.19 -3.94 11.95
N GLY A 167 12.18 -3.56 12.73
CA GLY A 167 10.86 -4.18 12.72
C GLY A 167 10.03 -3.86 11.47
N THR A 168 9.05 -4.71 11.21
CA THR A 168 7.98 -4.44 10.24
C THR A 168 6.69 -4.22 11.02
N ALA A 169 5.99 -3.10 10.84
CA ALA A 169 4.82 -2.80 11.66
C ALA A 169 3.57 -3.58 11.23
N ILE A 170 3.29 -3.69 9.93
CA ILE A 170 2.18 -4.49 9.39
C ILE A 170 2.70 -5.31 8.21
N ASP A 171 2.37 -6.60 8.17
CA ASP A 171 2.61 -7.49 7.05
C ASP A 171 1.29 -8.15 6.62
N LEU A 172 0.76 -7.72 5.48
CA LEU A 172 -0.48 -8.22 4.89
C LEU A 172 -0.15 -9.24 3.80
N ALA A 173 -0.14 -10.51 4.18
CA ALA A 173 0.07 -11.65 3.28
C ALA A 173 -1.20 -12.30 2.77
N SER A 174 -2.37 -11.74 3.12
CA SER A 174 -3.67 -12.09 2.57
C SER A 174 -4.24 -10.97 1.68
N ASN A 175 -5.39 -11.24 1.07
CA ASN A 175 -6.11 -10.36 0.16
C ASN A 175 -7.29 -9.62 0.82
N ASP A 176 -7.73 -8.56 0.15
CA ASP A 176 -8.95 -7.79 0.47
C ASP A 176 -8.95 -7.09 1.83
N ASN A 177 -7.77 -6.79 2.41
CA ASN A 177 -7.69 -6.12 3.71
C ASN A 177 -7.72 -4.60 3.59
N ALA A 178 -8.12 -3.93 4.67
CA ALA A 178 -8.09 -2.48 4.80
C ALA A 178 -7.25 -2.05 6.00
N VAL A 179 -6.35 -1.09 5.78
CA VAL A 179 -5.65 -0.36 6.85
C VAL A 179 -6.09 1.08 6.79
N THR A 180 -6.71 1.59 7.87
CA THR A 180 -7.34 2.90 7.87
C THR A 180 -7.00 3.71 9.13
N ASP A 181 -6.50 4.94 8.98
CA ASP A 181 -6.18 5.83 10.10
C ASP A 181 -5.13 5.23 11.07
N VAL A 182 -4.01 4.76 10.52
CA VAL A 182 -2.93 4.14 11.31
C VAL A 182 -1.67 4.98 11.25
N ALA A 183 -1.09 5.28 12.40
CA ALA A 183 0.20 5.94 12.52
C ALA A 183 1.30 4.91 12.83
N ILE A 184 2.35 4.91 12.03
CA ILE A 184 3.46 3.96 12.13
C ILE A 184 4.76 4.72 12.35
N PHE A 185 5.48 4.33 13.39
CA PHE A 185 6.72 4.95 13.82
C PHE A 185 7.76 3.91 14.17
N SER A 186 9.03 4.29 14.16
CA SER A 186 10.13 3.44 14.63
C SER A 186 10.27 2.04 14.02
N ALA A 187 9.60 1.74 12.90
CA ALA A 187 9.77 0.51 12.15
C ALA A 187 10.83 0.67 11.04
N ALA A 188 11.50 -0.40 10.64
CA ALA A 188 12.26 -0.40 9.39
C ALA A 188 11.33 -0.35 8.18
N ILE A 189 10.25 -1.14 8.22
CA ILE A 189 9.21 -1.13 7.20
C ILE A 189 7.87 -0.85 7.87
N GLY A 190 7.14 0.16 7.40
CA GLY A 190 5.82 0.45 7.94
C GLY A 190 4.82 -0.66 7.60
N ILE A 191 4.48 -0.80 6.32
CA ILE A 191 3.55 -1.82 5.83
C ILE A 191 4.19 -2.62 4.71
N VAL A 192 4.12 -3.95 4.77
CA VAL A 192 4.42 -4.86 3.66
C VAL A 192 3.12 -5.42 3.13
N LEU A 193 2.89 -5.30 1.82
CA LEU A 193 1.76 -5.89 1.10
C LEU A 193 2.24 -7.07 0.26
N ARG A 194 1.80 -8.28 0.59
CA ARG A 194 2.14 -9.53 -0.12
C ARG A 194 0.91 -10.26 -0.67
N GLY A 195 -0.30 -9.79 -0.37
CA GLY A 195 -1.54 -10.25 -1.00
C GLY A 195 -2.22 -9.17 -1.85
N GLN A 196 -3.21 -9.59 -2.63
CA GLN A 196 -3.90 -8.74 -3.62
C GLN A 196 -4.96 -7.82 -2.98
N ALA A 197 -5.34 -6.78 -3.73
CA ALA A 197 -6.56 -6.01 -3.49
C ALA A 197 -6.67 -5.36 -2.09
N ASN A 198 -5.52 -5.03 -1.49
CA ASN A 198 -5.47 -4.34 -0.21
C ASN A 198 -5.73 -2.83 -0.38
N ILE A 199 -6.34 -2.21 0.63
CA ILE A 199 -6.67 -0.78 0.66
C ILE A 199 -5.96 -0.14 1.86
N LEU A 200 -5.13 0.87 1.62
CA LEU A 200 -4.49 1.68 2.64
C LEU A 200 -5.09 3.10 2.57
N THR A 201 -5.61 3.60 3.68
CA THR A 201 -6.24 4.93 3.77
C THR A 201 -5.83 5.66 5.03
N GLY A 202 -5.45 6.94 4.95
CA GLY A 202 -5.12 7.70 6.17
C GLY A 202 -3.93 7.15 6.95
N VAL A 203 -3.02 6.42 6.29
CA VAL A 203 -1.83 5.85 6.96
C VAL A 203 -0.75 6.93 7.03
N HIS A 204 -0.25 7.19 8.24
CA HIS A 204 0.88 8.07 8.48
C HIS A 204 2.13 7.25 8.81
N CYS A 205 3.11 7.21 7.91
CA CYS A 205 4.41 6.61 8.17
C CYS A 205 5.42 7.71 8.51
N TYR A 206 5.93 7.67 9.75
CA TYR A 206 7.12 8.41 10.20
C TYR A 206 8.10 7.43 10.86
N ASN A 207 8.29 6.30 10.19
CA ASN A 207 9.20 5.24 10.60
C ASN A 207 10.62 5.52 10.07
N LYS A 208 11.55 4.57 10.20
CA LYS A 208 12.93 4.71 9.72
C LYS A 208 13.00 5.37 8.34
N ALA A 209 13.67 6.51 8.25
CA ALA A 209 13.75 7.27 7.03
C ALA A 209 14.36 6.45 5.88
N SER A 210 13.94 6.74 4.66
CA SER A 210 14.37 6.00 3.47
C SER A 210 15.84 6.19 3.15
N PHE A 211 16.45 7.31 3.54
CA PHE A 211 17.90 7.49 3.43
C PHE A 211 18.71 6.60 4.41
N PHE A 212 18.07 6.04 5.45
CA PHE A 212 18.63 4.99 6.30
C PHE A 212 18.25 3.58 5.84
N GLY A 213 17.58 3.44 4.70
CA GLY A 213 17.11 2.17 4.15
C GLY A 213 15.78 1.71 4.73
N GLY A 214 15.01 2.57 5.40
CA GLY A 214 13.64 2.25 5.78
C GLY A 214 12.63 2.48 4.66
N ILE A 215 11.45 1.87 4.79
CA ILE A 215 10.38 1.94 3.80
C ILE A 215 9.06 2.25 4.52
N GLY A 216 8.28 3.17 4.00
CA GLY A 216 6.95 3.46 4.56
C GLY A 216 5.97 2.35 4.20
N ILE A 217 5.78 2.14 2.90
CA ILE A 217 4.90 1.10 2.36
C ILE A 217 5.66 0.34 1.29
N LEU A 218 5.77 -0.97 1.44
CA LEU A 218 6.37 -1.88 0.49
C LEU A 218 5.30 -2.78 -0.10
N GLU A 219 4.95 -2.55 -1.37
CA GLU A 219 4.17 -3.50 -2.14
C GLU A 219 5.11 -4.53 -2.78
N LYS A 220 5.03 -5.76 -2.27
CA LYS A 220 5.91 -6.87 -2.60
C LYS A 220 5.13 -8.00 -3.29
N LEU A 221 4.36 -7.62 -4.31
CA LEU A 221 3.54 -8.56 -5.08
C LEU A 221 3.59 -8.25 -6.59
N GLY A 222 4.77 -8.47 -7.18
CA GLY A 222 5.01 -8.24 -8.60
C GLY A 222 4.00 -8.91 -9.52
N GLY A 223 3.38 -8.11 -10.39
CA GLY A 223 2.47 -8.56 -11.43
C GLY A 223 1.01 -8.74 -11.01
N TYR A 224 0.66 -8.67 -9.72
CA TYR A 224 -0.67 -9.10 -9.24
C TYR A 224 -1.28 -8.23 -8.12
N SER A 225 -0.67 -7.11 -7.76
CA SER A 225 -0.96 -6.35 -6.53
C SER A 225 -2.39 -5.82 -6.40
N GLN A 226 -2.93 -5.09 -7.39
CA GLN A 226 -4.30 -4.55 -7.34
C GLN A 226 -4.60 -3.62 -6.13
N THR A 227 -3.58 -3.03 -5.54
CA THR A 227 -3.66 -2.25 -4.29
C THR A 227 -4.26 -0.85 -4.51
N ARG A 228 -4.93 -0.30 -3.49
CA ARG A 228 -5.28 1.13 -3.40
C ARG A 228 -4.55 1.76 -2.22
N ILE A 229 -3.83 2.86 -2.44
CA ILE A 229 -3.15 3.64 -1.41
C ILE A 229 -3.66 5.07 -1.53
N ASP A 230 -4.46 5.51 -0.57
CA ASP A 230 -5.14 6.80 -0.64
C ASP A 230 -4.95 7.61 0.63
N ASN A 231 -4.80 8.93 0.51
CA ASN A 231 -4.77 9.84 1.65
C ASN A 231 -3.70 9.49 2.72
N CYS A 232 -2.56 8.94 2.30
CA CYS A 232 -1.47 8.58 3.22
C CYS A 232 -0.50 9.76 3.41
N TYR A 233 0.06 9.90 4.61
CA TYR A 233 1.14 10.84 4.91
C TYR A 233 2.45 10.08 5.09
N LEU A 234 3.45 10.39 4.26
CA LEU A 234 4.77 9.79 4.27
C LEU A 234 5.82 10.82 4.69
N ASP A 235 6.40 10.63 5.86
CA ASP A 235 7.37 11.53 6.49
C ASP A 235 8.77 10.92 6.44
N TYR A 236 9.62 11.40 5.53
CA TYR A 236 10.91 10.80 5.16
C TYR A 236 10.86 9.35 4.68
N ASN A 237 9.66 8.82 4.40
CA ASN A 237 9.46 7.43 4.00
C ASN A 237 8.98 7.31 2.55
N SER A 238 9.49 6.32 1.83
CA SER A 238 9.03 6.05 0.46
C SER A 238 7.94 4.97 0.41
N ILE A 239 7.12 5.05 -0.65
CA ILE A 239 6.34 3.92 -1.14
C ILE A 239 7.20 3.19 -2.17
N VAL A 240 7.37 1.88 -2.04
CA VAL A 240 8.12 1.06 -3.00
C VAL A 240 7.19 -0.02 -3.53
N MET A 241 7.05 -0.11 -4.85
CA MET A 241 6.17 -1.09 -5.50
C MET A 241 6.96 -1.94 -6.49
N GLU A 242 6.93 -3.25 -6.30
CA GLU A 242 7.59 -4.23 -7.16
C GLU A 242 6.67 -4.64 -8.32
N ASP A 243 7.09 -4.42 -9.57
CA ASP A 243 6.32 -4.69 -10.81
C ASP A 243 4.80 -4.43 -10.66
N PRO A 244 4.39 -3.18 -10.34
CA PRO A 244 3.01 -2.88 -9.94
C PRO A 244 2.02 -3.12 -11.08
N VAL A 245 0.90 -3.79 -10.77
CA VAL A 245 -0.22 -4.02 -11.71
C VAL A 245 -1.53 -3.61 -11.07
N GLN A 246 -2.28 -2.75 -11.76
CA GLN A 246 -3.56 -2.21 -11.32
C GLN A 246 -3.49 -1.55 -9.93
N VAL A 247 -2.43 -0.80 -9.66
CA VAL A 247 -2.23 -0.09 -8.39
C VAL A 247 -2.64 1.37 -8.54
N HIS A 248 -3.26 1.95 -7.51
CA HIS A 248 -3.63 3.36 -7.47
C HIS A 248 -3.05 4.01 -6.22
N VAL A 249 -2.32 5.11 -6.41
CA VAL A 249 -1.81 5.97 -5.33
C VAL A 249 -2.39 7.37 -5.50
N SER A 250 -3.16 7.85 -4.53
CA SER A 250 -3.85 9.14 -4.62
C SER A 250 -3.85 9.91 -3.30
N ASN A 251 -4.01 11.24 -3.39
CA ASN A 251 -4.19 12.14 -2.25
C ASN A 251 -3.10 12.05 -1.16
N GLY A 252 -1.91 11.57 -1.50
CA GLY A 252 -0.82 11.41 -0.55
C GLY A 252 -0.10 12.73 -0.25
N PHE A 253 0.37 12.89 0.99
CA PHE A 253 1.28 13.96 1.38
C PHE A 253 2.68 13.37 1.60
N PHE A 254 3.70 13.89 0.92
CA PHE A 254 5.07 13.38 0.96
C PHE A 254 5.99 14.48 1.49
N TYR A 255 6.66 14.24 2.60
CA TYR A 255 7.57 15.18 3.27
C TYR A 255 8.98 14.58 3.41
N GLY A 256 10.01 15.43 3.44
CA GLY A 256 11.37 14.99 3.79
C GLY A 256 11.99 14.00 2.79
N ASP A 257 12.01 14.33 1.49
CA ASP A 257 12.51 13.46 0.42
C ASP A 257 11.73 12.14 0.22
N ALA A 258 10.55 12.00 0.85
CA ALA A 258 9.62 10.91 0.56
C ALA A 258 9.25 10.87 -0.93
N THR A 259 9.28 9.67 -1.51
CA THR A 259 9.06 9.44 -2.95
C THR A 259 8.28 8.15 -3.18
N VAL A 260 7.79 7.97 -4.41
CA VAL A 260 7.22 6.71 -4.89
C VAL A 260 8.22 6.04 -5.83
N VAL A 261 8.60 4.79 -5.54
CA VAL A 261 9.56 4.02 -6.33
C VAL A 261 8.84 2.89 -7.06
N LEU A 262 8.91 2.89 -8.39
CA LEU A 262 8.51 1.77 -9.22
C LEU A 262 9.74 0.88 -9.44
N LYS A 263 9.71 -0.34 -8.91
CA LYS A 263 10.86 -1.25 -8.91
C LYS A 263 10.64 -2.45 -9.81
N SER A 264 11.56 -2.66 -10.75
CA SER A 264 11.62 -3.86 -11.58
C SER A 264 12.26 -5.01 -10.80
N ILE A 265 11.54 -6.13 -10.63
CA ILE A 265 12.10 -7.31 -9.94
C ILE A 265 12.96 -8.19 -10.85
N LYS A 266 12.93 -7.96 -12.17
CA LYS A 266 13.78 -8.68 -13.14
C LYS A 266 15.22 -8.17 -13.12
N THR A 267 15.46 -6.94 -12.69
CA THR A 267 16.79 -6.36 -12.56
C THR A 267 17.32 -6.54 -11.14
N LYS A 268 18.44 -7.28 -10.98
CA LYS A 268 19.02 -7.65 -9.67
C LYS A 268 19.73 -6.51 -8.92
N GLN A 269 19.52 -5.26 -9.30
CA GLN A 269 20.31 -4.14 -8.77
C GLN A 269 19.42 -3.24 -7.92
N PHE A 270 19.42 -3.49 -6.60
CA PHE A 270 18.87 -2.54 -5.64
C PHE A 270 19.91 -1.44 -5.41
N SER A 271 19.58 -0.20 -5.74
CA SER A 271 20.42 0.96 -5.42
C SER A 271 19.54 2.07 -4.85
N SER A 272 18.99 1.86 -3.65
CA SER A 272 18.39 2.95 -2.90
C SER A 272 19.50 3.73 -2.18
N GLY A 273 19.91 4.85 -2.76
CA GLY A 273 20.67 5.87 -2.07
C GLY A 273 20.21 7.22 -2.60
N PRO A 274 19.89 8.20 -1.75
CA PRO A 274 19.66 9.55 -2.22
C PRO A 274 20.97 10.08 -2.79
N GLY A 275 21.09 10.07 -4.11
CA GLY A 275 22.03 10.93 -4.80
C GLY A 275 21.68 12.36 -4.38
N GLN A 276 22.65 13.06 -3.80
CA GLN A 276 22.46 14.42 -3.32
C GLN A 276 22.16 15.33 -4.50
N ASN A 277 20.86 15.51 -4.80
CA ASN A 277 20.21 16.69 -5.38
C ASN A 277 18.79 16.31 -5.88
N MET A 278 17.77 17.02 -5.38
CA MET A 278 16.35 17.00 -5.82
C MET A 278 15.79 15.62 -6.19
N VAL A 279 15.50 14.81 -5.16
CA VAL A 279 14.85 13.50 -5.32
C VAL A 279 13.56 13.66 -6.15
N PRO A 280 13.38 12.86 -7.23
CA PRO A 280 12.12 12.87 -7.98
C PRO A 280 10.95 12.41 -7.13
N ILE A 281 9.77 13.02 -7.31
CA ILE A 281 8.54 12.55 -6.64
C ILE A 281 8.18 11.11 -7.01
N ILE A 282 8.56 10.68 -8.23
CA ILE A 282 8.45 9.30 -8.71
C ILE A 282 9.79 8.89 -9.30
N THR A 283 10.30 7.72 -8.90
CA THR A 283 11.57 7.15 -9.35
C THR A 283 11.37 5.76 -9.96
N LEU A 284 12.14 5.45 -11.01
CA LEU A 284 12.26 4.09 -11.55
C LEU A 284 13.49 3.43 -10.95
N ASP A 285 13.33 2.25 -10.36
CA ASP A 285 14.41 1.36 -9.95
C ASP A 285 14.43 0.15 -10.88
N GLY A 286 15.43 0.08 -11.75
CA GLY A 286 15.55 -0.98 -12.74
C GLY A 286 14.90 -0.70 -14.10
N GLN A 287 14.82 -1.74 -14.93
CA GLN A 287 14.35 -1.65 -16.31
C GLN A 287 13.02 -2.38 -16.48
N PHE A 288 12.04 -1.70 -17.08
CA PHE A 288 10.72 -2.24 -17.37
C PHE A 288 10.61 -2.59 -18.86
N THR A 289 10.29 -3.84 -19.16
CA THR A 289 10.12 -4.32 -20.54
C THR A 289 8.68 -4.17 -21.03
N ASP A 290 7.73 -4.15 -20.11
CA ASP A 290 6.30 -4.02 -20.37
C ASP A 290 5.77 -2.85 -19.55
N ILE A 291 5.29 -1.82 -20.24
CA ILE A 291 4.78 -0.59 -19.64
C ILE A 291 3.54 -0.22 -20.44
N ASP A 292 2.37 -0.38 -19.82
CA ASP A 292 1.09 -0.03 -20.39
C ASP A 292 0.22 0.68 -19.35
N GLN A 293 -0.60 1.62 -19.82
CA GLN A 293 -1.62 2.32 -19.02
C GLN A 293 -1.13 2.97 -17.70
N VAL A 294 0.13 3.45 -17.66
CA VAL A 294 0.66 4.17 -16.50
C VAL A 294 0.31 5.66 -16.57
N VAL A 295 -0.50 6.13 -15.63
CA VAL A 295 -0.86 7.54 -15.48
C VAL A 295 -0.25 8.11 -14.21
N ILE A 296 0.62 9.10 -14.39
CA ILE A 296 1.18 9.91 -13.31
C ILE A 296 0.94 11.35 -13.73
N ASP A 297 0.01 12.01 -13.06
CA ASP A 297 -0.37 13.39 -13.35
C ASP A 297 -0.68 14.15 -12.04
N ARG A 298 -0.91 15.47 -12.16
CA ARG A 298 -1.44 16.33 -11.07
C ARG A 298 -0.62 16.36 -9.77
N ASN A 299 0.65 15.97 -9.82
CA ASN A 299 1.56 16.12 -8.68
C ASN A 299 2.01 17.59 -8.53
N ASN A 300 2.03 18.07 -7.30
CA ASN A 300 2.59 19.37 -6.93
C ASN A 300 3.81 19.13 -6.03
N VAL A 301 4.94 19.75 -6.36
CA VAL A 301 6.21 19.51 -5.67
C VAL A 301 6.85 20.83 -5.24
N ASN A 302 7.46 20.83 -4.05
CA ASN A 302 8.31 21.90 -3.56
C ASN A 302 9.62 21.27 -3.04
N GLY A 303 10.76 21.62 -3.65
CA GLY A 303 12.07 21.01 -3.32
C GLY A 303 12.37 19.66 -3.98
N LEU A 304 11.36 18.97 -4.54
CA LEU A 304 11.50 17.75 -5.32
C LEU A 304 11.44 18.03 -6.83
N SER A 305 11.99 17.12 -7.64
CA SER A 305 11.81 17.17 -9.09
C SER A 305 10.52 16.49 -9.53
N LEU A 306 9.75 17.16 -10.40
CA LEU A 306 8.49 16.65 -10.91
C LEU A 306 8.75 15.58 -11.99
N LYS A 307 8.19 14.39 -11.82
CA LYS A 307 8.11 13.35 -12.84
C LYS A 307 6.66 12.98 -13.13
N SER A 308 6.35 12.77 -14.40
CA SER A 308 5.00 12.61 -14.92
C SER A 308 4.98 11.69 -16.14
N THR A 309 3.82 11.12 -16.48
CA THR A 309 3.60 10.49 -17.79
C THR A 309 2.87 11.41 -18.76
N VAL A 310 2.42 12.58 -18.28
CA VAL A 310 1.79 13.64 -19.08
C VAL A 310 2.62 14.91 -18.97
N GLY A 311 2.92 15.54 -20.11
CA GLY A 311 3.70 16.77 -20.12
C GLY A 311 3.10 17.85 -21.01
N LYS A 312 3.29 19.11 -20.59
CA LYS A 312 2.93 20.29 -21.38
C LYS A 312 4.07 21.29 -21.35
N LEU A 313 4.56 21.64 -22.51
CA LEU A 313 5.61 22.64 -22.69
C LEU A 313 5.19 23.63 -23.78
N ARG A 314 5.82 24.81 -23.77
CA ARG A 314 5.64 25.85 -24.77
C ARG A 314 7.01 26.29 -25.23
N VAL A 315 7.17 26.40 -26.54
CA VAL A 315 8.35 26.96 -27.19
C VAL A 315 7.91 28.15 -28.04
N ALA A 316 8.65 29.25 -27.94
CA ALA A 316 8.49 30.43 -28.79
C ALA A 316 9.82 30.65 -29.52
N GLY A 317 9.76 31.11 -30.77
CA GLY A 317 10.97 31.35 -31.55
C GLY A 317 10.69 31.69 -33.00
N ASN A 318 11.75 32.20 -33.65
CA ASN A 318 11.76 32.51 -35.08
C ASN A 318 12.49 31.40 -35.82
N GLY A 319 12.05 31.11 -37.05
CA GLY A 319 12.71 30.14 -37.91
C GLY A 319 11.72 29.14 -38.50
N THR A 320 12.25 27.97 -38.85
CA THR A 320 11.51 26.87 -39.46
C THR A 320 11.43 25.65 -38.54
N MET A 321 11.98 25.71 -37.33
CA MET A 321 12.14 24.56 -36.45
C MET A 321 11.96 24.98 -34.98
N TRP A 322 11.15 24.20 -34.26
CA TRP A 322 10.93 24.36 -32.83
C TRP A 322 11.15 23.02 -32.12
N VAL A 323 12.05 23.03 -31.15
CA VAL A 323 12.45 21.84 -30.40
C VAL A 323 11.93 21.95 -28.98
N THR A 324 11.25 20.90 -28.51
CA THR A 324 10.73 20.80 -27.15
C THR A 324 11.27 19.53 -26.51
N ASP A 325 12.02 19.66 -25.42
CA ASP A 325 12.61 18.54 -24.68
C ASP A 325 11.82 18.26 -23.39
N PHE A 326 11.23 17.07 -23.32
CA PHE A 326 10.45 16.60 -22.18
C PHE A 326 11.25 15.73 -21.20
N SER A 327 12.56 15.54 -21.40
CA SER A 327 13.39 14.61 -20.62
C SER A 327 13.40 14.91 -19.12
N SER A 328 13.31 16.18 -18.74
CA SER A 328 13.25 16.58 -17.34
C SER A 328 11.92 16.19 -16.67
N MET A 329 10.82 16.10 -17.44
CA MET A 329 9.46 15.90 -16.93
C MET A 329 8.96 14.46 -17.08
N LEU A 330 9.21 13.82 -18.22
CA LEU A 330 8.71 12.47 -18.47
C LEU A 330 9.47 11.43 -17.66
N LEU A 331 8.73 10.51 -17.05
CA LEU A 331 9.29 9.44 -16.23
C LEU A 331 10.01 8.40 -17.09
N PHE A 332 9.37 7.97 -18.18
CA PHE A 332 9.91 6.94 -19.06
C PHE A 332 10.73 7.57 -20.20
N PRO A 333 11.94 7.07 -20.47
CA PRO A 333 12.75 7.55 -21.58
C PRO A 333 12.18 7.06 -22.93
N ASN A 334 12.06 7.96 -23.90
CA ASN A 334 11.74 7.65 -25.30
C ASN A 334 10.39 6.89 -25.47
N ARG A 335 9.33 7.32 -24.78
CA ARG A 335 8.01 6.65 -24.77
C ARG A 335 6.83 7.59 -25.05
N ILE A 336 7.04 8.67 -25.82
CA ILE A 336 5.93 9.53 -26.26
C ILE A 336 5.09 8.77 -27.28
N SER A 337 3.93 8.26 -26.84
CA SER A 337 2.98 7.52 -27.69
C SER A 337 1.83 8.38 -28.22
N HIS A 338 1.52 9.47 -27.52
CA HIS A 338 0.44 10.40 -27.87
C HIS A 338 0.97 11.84 -27.81
N LEU A 339 0.76 12.59 -28.89
CA LEU A 339 1.14 13.99 -28.98
C LEU A 339 -0.04 14.81 -29.46
N GLN A 340 -0.31 15.90 -28.76
CA GLN A 340 -1.21 16.96 -29.20
C GLN A 340 -0.44 18.27 -29.14
N TYR A 341 -0.52 19.06 -30.21
CA TYR A 341 0.13 20.36 -30.25
C TYR A 341 -0.80 21.39 -30.89
N SER A 342 -0.59 22.65 -30.52
CA SER A 342 -1.22 23.80 -31.15
C SER A 342 -0.12 24.70 -31.69
N PHE A 343 -0.25 25.14 -32.94
CA PHE A 343 0.70 26.05 -33.57
C PHE A 343 0.06 27.42 -33.73
N TYR A 344 0.71 28.44 -33.19
CA TYR A 344 0.19 29.81 -33.20
C TYR A 344 1.19 30.75 -33.85
N THR A 345 0.78 31.39 -34.95
CA THR A 345 1.54 32.41 -35.66
C THR A 345 0.84 33.75 -35.52
N GLN A 346 1.60 34.81 -35.23
CA GLN A 346 1.06 36.18 -35.21
C GLN A 346 1.25 36.82 -36.59
N ARG A 347 0.19 37.48 -37.08
CA ARG A 347 0.23 38.37 -38.25
C ARG A 347 0.54 37.68 -39.60
N GLU A 348 0.46 36.36 -39.68
CA GLU A 348 0.43 35.66 -40.97
C GLU A 348 -1.01 35.58 -41.48
N PRO A 349 -1.34 36.20 -42.64
CA PRO A 349 -2.69 36.17 -43.19
C PRO A 349 -3.06 34.81 -43.81
N LYS A 350 -2.13 33.85 -43.85
CA LYS A 350 -2.26 32.55 -44.50
C LYS A 350 -1.80 31.43 -43.57
N PHE A 351 -2.36 30.25 -43.77
CA PHE A 351 -1.92 29.03 -43.10
C PHE A 351 -0.52 28.64 -43.57
N THR A 352 0.41 28.44 -42.63
CA THR A 352 1.74 27.91 -42.89
C THR A 352 1.74 26.40 -42.66
N ALA A 353 2.11 25.60 -43.67
CA ALA A 353 2.21 24.16 -43.47
C ALA A 353 3.32 23.82 -42.46
N HIS A 354 2.98 22.97 -41.50
CA HIS A 354 3.85 22.57 -40.42
C HIS A 354 3.51 21.14 -39.96
N ALA A 355 4.51 20.41 -39.47
CA ALA A 355 4.35 19.03 -39.03
C ALA A 355 5.35 18.67 -37.93
N VAL A 356 5.01 17.64 -37.17
CA VAL A 356 5.95 16.99 -36.25
C VAL A 356 6.87 16.10 -37.06
N THR A 357 8.18 16.31 -36.97
CA THR A 357 9.18 15.55 -37.74
C THR A 357 10.05 14.64 -36.89
N ASN A 358 10.03 14.81 -35.56
CA ASN A 358 10.73 13.94 -34.62
C ASN A 358 10.00 13.86 -33.27
N VAL A 359 9.99 12.68 -32.65
CA VAL A 359 9.47 12.41 -31.29
C VAL A 359 10.39 11.48 -30.47
N SER A 360 11.66 11.37 -30.87
CA SER A 360 12.63 10.47 -30.23
C SER A 360 13.31 11.11 -29.02
N ASN A 361 13.78 10.28 -28.08
CA ASN A 361 14.53 10.68 -26.89
C ASN A 361 13.79 11.70 -26.01
N ASN A 362 12.47 11.62 -25.95
CA ASN A 362 11.60 12.60 -25.28
C ASN A 362 11.69 14.02 -25.86
N VAL A 363 12.22 14.16 -27.08
CA VAL A 363 12.31 15.42 -27.81
C VAL A 363 11.28 15.42 -28.92
N VAL A 364 10.46 16.47 -28.96
CA VAL A 364 9.52 16.74 -30.05
C VAL A 364 10.08 17.86 -30.90
N VAL A 365 10.14 17.62 -32.21
CA VAL A 365 10.52 18.64 -33.20
C VAL A 365 9.34 18.92 -34.11
N VAL A 366 8.97 20.20 -34.20
CA VAL A 366 7.99 20.71 -35.16
C VAL A 366 8.71 21.57 -36.17
N GLU A 367 8.46 21.35 -37.45
CA GLU A 367 9.05 22.12 -38.55
C GLU A 367 7.96 22.74 -39.43
N SER A 368 8.29 23.86 -40.07
CA SER A 368 7.44 24.56 -41.05
C SER A 368 8.13 24.71 -42.40
N GLU A 369 7.33 24.81 -43.46
CA GLU A 369 7.83 24.99 -44.84
C GLU A 369 8.50 26.36 -45.08
N THR A 370 8.14 27.36 -44.28
CA THR A 370 8.65 28.73 -44.39
C THR A 370 9.03 29.29 -43.03
N ILE A 371 9.87 30.33 -43.06
CA ILE A 371 10.35 31.02 -41.85
C ILE A 371 9.20 31.77 -41.21
N ILE A 372 8.87 31.40 -39.98
CA ILE A 372 7.94 32.15 -39.12
C ILE A 372 8.72 33.19 -38.34
N LYS A 373 8.18 34.41 -38.32
CA LYS A 373 8.68 35.51 -37.49
C LYS A 373 7.71 35.76 -36.34
N TRP A 374 8.16 35.41 -35.14
CA TRP A 374 7.56 35.83 -33.90
C TRP A 374 8.09 37.21 -33.50
N SER A 375 7.22 38.23 -33.62
CA SER A 375 7.37 39.48 -32.88
C SER A 375 6.67 39.27 -31.55
N GLY A 376 7.43 39.10 -30.45
CA GLY A 376 6.82 38.98 -29.12
C GLY A 376 5.94 40.18 -28.74
N PRO A 377 5.23 40.12 -27.61
CA PRO A 377 4.77 41.33 -26.95
C PRO A 377 5.94 42.24 -26.56
#